data_AF-A0A935M6H5-F1
#
_entry.id   AF-A0A935M6H5-F1
#
_cell.length_a   1.000
_cell.length_b   1.000
_cell.length_c   1.000
_cell.angle_alpha   90.00
_cell.angle_beta   90.00
_cell.angle_gamma   90.00
#
_symmetry.space_group_name_H-M   'P 1'
#
loop_
_entity.id
_entity.type
_entity.pdbx_description
1 polymer ?
#
loop_
_entity_poly.entity_id
_entity_poly.type
_entity_poly.pdbx_seq_one_letter_code
_entity_poly.pdbx_strand_id
1 'polypeptide(L)'
;MSMPADATKHDARGQALVEFLVATGTLTALLAGTMLLGAYDDLQWTTIQASRYVAFEHAVGAPDGDVAVERATRARFFTRASSPLRSQDARETRQDGMQVNPLWHDLSGQRRLLASPQHVEVVAENQAPPGLAGHTTQVLFPALRSASLAAPGELDLTERGLVVGRVSVRAVDFTAMAMPVPAPGTPALLLRERTTLFSEDWHAAGPAHAAERVASLAVGAWLGELRALLRPGRAAATLFEPRFAQLCLGRIDPEIVPPDRLLTDVTAGQGQWRAPC
;
A
#
# COMPACT_ATOMS: atom_id res chain seq x y z
N MET A 1 -44.65 -63.40 -52.80
CA MET A 1 -44.90 -62.19 -52.00
C MET A 1 -43.54 -61.69 -51.53
N SER A 2 -42.93 -60.81 -52.33
CA SER A 2 -41.51 -60.42 -52.18
C SER A 2 -41.47 -59.01 -51.59
N MET A 3 -40.88 -58.88 -50.40
CA MET A 3 -40.59 -57.59 -49.76
C MET A 3 -39.24 -57.08 -50.31
N PRO A 4 -39.18 -55.88 -50.92
CA PRO A 4 -37.90 -55.25 -51.17
C PRO A 4 -37.37 -54.67 -49.85
N ALA A 5 -36.20 -55.13 -49.42
CA ALA A 5 -35.43 -54.49 -48.37
C ALA A 5 -34.81 -53.21 -48.96
N ASP A 6 -35.41 -52.07 -48.66
CA ASP A 6 -34.86 -50.77 -48.97
C ASP A 6 -33.73 -50.46 -48.00
N ALA A 7 -32.53 -50.91 -48.34
CA ALA A 7 -31.31 -50.57 -47.63
C ALA A 7 -30.92 -49.14 -48.02
N THR A 8 -31.45 -48.16 -47.28
CA THR A 8 -31.06 -46.76 -47.36
C THR A 8 -29.60 -46.64 -46.90
N LYS A 9 -28.71 -46.77 -47.89
CA LYS A 9 -27.28 -46.53 -47.75
C LYS A 9 -27.10 -45.03 -47.53
N HIS A 10 -27.12 -44.62 -46.27
CA HIS A 10 -26.82 -43.23 -45.90
C HIS A 10 -25.37 -42.97 -46.29
N ASP A 11 -25.15 -42.04 -47.21
CA ASP A 11 -23.82 -41.58 -47.65
C ASP A 11 -23.11 -40.84 -46.51
N ALA A 12 -22.59 -41.60 -45.55
CA ALA A 12 -21.82 -41.13 -44.40
C ALA A 12 -20.36 -40.79 -44.77
N ARG A 13 -20.12 -40.22 -45.95
CA ARG A 13 -18.77 -39.90 -46.45
C ARG A 13 -18.50 -38.40 -46.30
N GLY A 14 -18.16 -37.98 -45.08
CA GLY A 14 -17.64 -36.63 -44.81
C GLY A 14 -18.16 -35.98 -43.53
N GLN A 15 -19.32 -36.40 -43.03
CA GLN A 15 -19.95 -35.80 -41.85
C GLN A 15 -19.06 -35.89 -40.60
N ALA A 16 -18.49 -37.07 -40.32
CA ALA A 16 -17.61 -37.27 -39.16
C ALA A 16 -16.35 -36.37 -39.22
N LEU A 17 -15.82 -36.08 -40.41
CA LEU A 17 -14.66 -35.22 -40.58
C LEU A 17 -15.02 -33.75 -40.33
N VAL A 18 -16.21 -33.31 -40.77
CA VAL A 18 -16.73 -31.98 -40.48
C VAL A 18 -17.02 -31.82 -38.99
N GLU A 19 -17.68 -32.78 -38.35
CA GLU A 19 -17.96 -32.76 -36.91
C GLU A 19 -16.66 -32.72 -36.09
N PHE A 20 -15.66 -33.53 -36.45
CA PHE A 20 -14.35 -33.50 -35.80
C PHE A 20 -13.62 -32.17 -35.99
N LEU A 21 -13.65 -31.58 -37.19
CA LEU A 21 -13.06 -30.26 -37.45
C LEU A 21 -13.73 -29.17 -36.64
N VAL A 22 -15.06 -29.18 -36.57
CA VAL A 22 -15.82 -28.21 -35.77
C VAL A 22 -15.47 -28.38 -34.29
N ALA A 23 -15.53 -29.60 -33.75
CA ALA A 23 -15.20 -29.87 -32.35
C ALA A 23 -13.76 -29.45 -32.01
N THR A 24 -12.80 -29.78 -32.86
CA THR A 24 -11.38 -29.43 -32.67
C THR A 24 -11.17 -27.93 -32.75
N GLY A 25 -11.82 -27.25 -33.71
CA GLY A 25 -11.78 -25.79 -33.83
C GLY A 25 -12.34 -25.09 -32.60
N THR A 26 -13.49 -25.56 -32.09
CA THR A 26 -14.10 -25.04 -30.87
C THR A 26 -13.20 -25.25 -29.65
N LEU A 27 -12.64 -26.45 -29.48
CA LEU A 27 -11.73 -26.74 -28.36
C LEU A 27 -10.46 -25.86 -28.41
N THR A 28 -9.90 -25.66 -29.61
CA THR A 28 -8.73 -24.81 -29.82
C THR A 28 -9.04 -23.36 -29.48
N ALA A 29 -10.19 -22.84 -29.91
CA ALA A 29 -10.63 -21.48 -29.59
C ALA A 29 -10.87 -21.29 -28.08
N LEU A 30 -11.44 -22.29 -27.41
CA LEU A 30 -11.63 -22.27 -25.95
C LEU A 30 -10.29 -22.25 -25.22
N LEU A 31 -9.35 -23.11 -25.59
CA LEU A 31 -8.01 -23.15 -24.98
C LEU A 31 -7.27 -21.82 -25.19
N ALA A 32 -7.29 -21.30 -26.42
CA ALA A 32 -6.77 -19.98 -26.77
C ALA A 32 -7.35 -18.87 -25.88
N GLY A 33 -8.68 -18.86 -25.71
CA GLY A 33 -9.38 -17.91 -24.84
C GLY A 33 -8.95 -18.02 -23.38
N THR A 34 -8.80 -19.23 -22.84
CA THR A 34 -8.35 -19.42 -21.45
C THR A 34 -6.92 -18.93 -21.20
N MET A 35 -6.00 -19.15 -22.14
CA MET A 35 -4.63 -18.64 -22.04
C MET A 35 -4.58 -17.12 -22.06
N LEU A 36 -5.38 -16.51 -22.95
CA LEU A 36 -5.47 -15.06 -23.04
C LEU A 36 -6.05 -14.45 -21.76
N LEU A 37 -7.11 -15.05 -21.21
CA LEU A 37 -7.70 -14.62 -19.95
C LEU A 37 -6.67 -14.70 -18.81
N GLY A 38 -5.90 -15.78 -18.73
CA GLY A 38 -4.83 -15.91 -17.74
C GLY A 38 -3.76 -14.82 -17.85
N ALA A 39 -3.42 -14.39 -19.07
CA ALA A 39 -2.48 -13.29 -19.28
C ALA A 39 -3.04 -11.93 -18.81
N TYR A 40 -4.35 -11.70 -18.97
CA TYR A 40 -5.03 -10.52 -18.41
C TYR A 40 -5.10 -10.56 -16.89
N ASP A 41 -5.42 -11.71 -16.31
CA ASP A 41 -5.47 -11.89 -14.86
C ASP A 41 -4.09 -11.65 -14.25
N ASP A 42 -3.02 -12.15 -14.86
CA ASP A 42 -1.64 -11.92 -14.42
C ASP A 42 -1.26 -10.42 -14.49
N LEU A 43 -1.66 -9.72 -15.55
CA LEU A 43 -1.47 -8.28 -15.68
C LEU A 43 -2.25 -7.51 -14.59
N GLN A 44 -3.48 -7.95 -14.27
CA GLN A 44 -4.27 -7.37 -13.18
C GLN A 44 -3.60 -7.59 -11.82
N TRP A 45 -3.21 -8.83 -11.50
CA TRP A 45 -2.50 -9.13 -10.25
C TRP A 45 -1.22 -8.33 -10.10
N THR A 46 -0.45 -8.17 -11.18
CA THR A 46 0.75 -7.35 -11.19
C THR A 46 0.43 -5.87 -10.93
N THR A 47 -0.67 -5.37 -11.48
CA THR A 47 -1.16 -4.00 -11.23
C THR A 47 -1.59 -3.81 -9.77
N ILE A 48 -2.22 -4.83 -9.16
CA ILE A 48 -2.57 -4.82 -7.73
C ILE A 48 -1.30 -4.76 -6.87
N GLN A 49 -0.31 -5.62 -7.12
CA GLN A 49 0.94 -5.61 -6.36
C GLN A 49 1.71 -4.30 -6.53
N ALA A 50 1.75 -3.76 -7.74
CA ALA A 50 2.35 -2.46 -8.01
C ALA A 50 1.66 -1.34 -7.19
N SER A 51 0.33 -1.34 -7.09
CA SER A 51 -0.40 -0.33 -6.29
C SER A 51 -0.06 -0.41 -4.79
N ARG A 52 0.14 -1.62 -4.26
CA ARG A 52 0.55 -1.85 -2.86
C ARG A 52 1.96 -1.35 -2.61
N TYR A 53 2.87 -1.65 -3.53
CA TYR A 53 4.24 -1.18 -3.47
C TYR A 53 4.32 0.35 -3.48
N VAL A 54 3.59 1.00 -4.40
CA VAL A 54 3.55 2.47 -4.49
C VAL A 54 3.01 3.09 -3.21
N ALA A 55 1.91 2.55 -2.66
CA ALA A 55 1.35 3.03 -1.41
C ALA A 55 2.35 2.87 -0.25
N PHE A 56 3.07 1.75 -0.19
CA PHE A 56 4.06 1.49 0.85
C PHE A 56 5.28 2.41 0.74
N GLU A 57 5.88 2.55 -0.45
CA GLU A 57 7.05 3.39 -0.66
C GLU A 57 6.75 4.88 -0.38
N HIS A 58 5.54 5.33 -0.72
CA HIS A 58 5.09 6.67 -0.36
C HIS A 58 4.89 6.83 1.15
N ALA A 59 4.29 5.82 1.81
CA ALA A 59 4.08 5.82 3.26
C ALA A 59 5.38 5.84 4.06
N VAL A 60 6.41 5.11 3.63
CA VAL A 60 7.72 5.06 4.29
C VAL A 60 8.57 6.29 3.99
N GLY A 61 8.18 7.11 3.01
CA GLY A 61 8.93 8.31 2.62
C GLY A 61 10.17 7.96 1.81
N ALA A 62 9.96 7.40 0.60
CA ALA A 62 11.05 7.08 -0.31
C ALA A 62 12.04 8.26 -0.45
N PRO A 63 13.36 8.05 -0.21
CA PRO A 63 14.33 9.14 -0.07
C PRO A 63 14.50 9.99 -1.34
N ASP A 64 14.16 9.43 -2.50
CA ASP A 64 14.29 10.05 -3.82
C ASP A 64 12.95 10.63 -4.35
N GLY A 65 11.88 10.59 -3.54
CA GLY A 65 10.55 11.14 -3.85
C GLY A 65 9.69 10.33 -4.85
N ASP A 66 8.49 10.83 -5.14
CA ASP A 66 7.45 10.10 -5.90
C ASP A 66 7.87 9.71 -7.33
N VAL A 67 8.68 10.54 -7.99
CA VAL A 67 9.20 10.25 -9.34
C VAL A 67 10.10 9.02 -9.33
N ALA A 68 10.88 8.83 -8.26
CA ALA A 68 11.71 7.64 -8.10
C ALA A 68 10.85 6.40 -7.82
N VAL A 69 9.80 6.55 -7.00
CA VAL A 69 8.82 5.48 -6.74
C VAL A 69 8.11 5.05 -8.03
N GLU A 70 7.67 5.99 -8.86
CA GLU A 70 7.07 5.72 -10.16
C GLU A 70 8.03 4.93 -11.06
N ARG A 71 9.28 5.40 -11.20
CA ARG A 71 10.29 4.73 -12.03
C ARG A 71 10.61 3.34 -11.52
N ALA A 72 10.81 3.18 -10.21
CA ALA A 72 11.08 1.91 -9.57
C ALA A 72 9.91 0.93 -9.76
N THR A 73 8.68 1.41 -9.63
CA THR A 73 7.46 0.61 -9.85
C THR A 73 7.38 0.11 -11.30
N ARG A 74 7.58 0.99 -12.29
CA ARG A 74 7.61 0.60 -13.72
C ARG A 74 8.72 -0.40 -14.02
N ALA A 75 9.91 -0.17 -13.48
CA ALA A 75 11.05 -1.04 -13.70
C ALA A 75 10.79 -2.44 -13.11
N ARG A 76 10.32 -2.50 -11.86
CA ARG A 76 10.16 -3.73 -11.08
C ARG A 76 9.01 -4.60 -11.56
N PHE A 77 7.84 -4.01 -11.79
CA PHE A 77 6.62 -4.78 -12.10
C PHE A 77 6.38 -4.94 -13.59
N PHE A 78 6.78 -3.99 -14.43
CA PHE A 78 6.38 -3.95 -15.85
C PHE A 78 7.55 -4.09 -16.84
N THR A 79 8.79 -4.03 -16.38
CA THR A 79 9.99 -4.08 -17.24
C THR A 79 10.93 -5.23 -16.93
N ARG A 80 11.04 -5.64 -15.66
CA ARG A 80 11.90 -6.75 -15.20
C ARG A 80 11.13 -7.75 -14.36
N ALA A 81 9.91 -8.11 -14.77
CA ALA A 81 9.02 -8.95 -13.99
C ALA A 81 9.66 -10.31 -13.57
N SER A 82 10.63 -10.80 -14.35
CA SER A 82 11.37 -12.05 -14.10
C SER A 82 12.73 -11.87 -13.40
N SER A 83 13.16 -10.65 -13.08
CA SER A 83 14.45 -10.40 -12.43
C SER A 83 14.38 -10.64 -10.92
N PRO A 84 15.41 -11.22 -10.30
CA PRO A 84 15.55 -11.22 -8.84
C PRO A 84 15.48 -9.80 -8.28
N LEU A 85 14.83 -9.65 -7.12
CA LEU A 85 14.76 -8.39 -6.39
C LEU A 85 16.13 -8.03 -5.82
N ARG A 86 16.68 -6.88 -6.20
CA ARG A 86 17.95 -6.36 -5.68
C ARG A 86 17.71 -5.02 -4.98
N SER A 87 18.47 -4.78 -3.91
CA SER A 87 18.42 -3.53 -3.14
C SER A 87 18.77 -2.29 -3.96
N GLN A 88 19.42 -2.45 -5.12
CA GLN A 88 19.84 -1.36 -6.00
C GLN A 88 18.91 -1.17 -7.21
N ASP A 89 17.80 -1.90 -7.29
CA ASP A 89 16.90 -1.86 -8.46
C ASP A 89 16.31 -0.47 -8.73
N ALA A 90 16.14 0.36 -7.70
CA ALA A 90 15.69 1.75 -7.83
C ALA A 90 16.72 2.66 -8.55
N ARG A 91 18.00 2.29 -8.53
CA ARG A 91 19.12 3.10 -9.06
C ARG A 91 19.61 2.65 -10.43
N GLU A 92 19.37 1.40 -10.80
CA GLU A 92 19.78 0.90 -12.09
C GLU A 92 18.74 1.26 -13.17
N THR A 93 19.01 2.31 -13.95
CA THR A 93 18.32 2.58 -15.23
C THR A 93 19.04 1.85 -16.37
N ARG A 94 19.43 0.58 -16.17
CA ARG A 94 20.11 -0.15 -17.24
C ARG A 94 19.09 -0.57 -18.30
N GLN A 95 19.29 -0.09 -19.52
CA GLN A 95 18.56 -0.42 -20.75
C GLN A 95 18.81 -1.87 -21.22
N ASP A 96 19.14 -2.79 -20.31
CA ASP A 96 19.20 -4.21 -20.66
C ASP A 96 17.80 -4.62 -21.08
N GLY A 97 17.69 -5.12 -22.31
CA GLY A 97 16.47 -5.17 -23.10
C GLY A 97 15.22 -5.48 -22.30
N MET A 98 14.17 -4.69 -22.54
CA MET A 98 12.84 -4.75 -21.93
C MET A 98 12.34 -6.21 -21.78
N GLN A 99 12.64 -6.85 -20.65
CA GLN A 99 12.19 -8.21 -20.32
C GLN A 99 10.79 -8.12 -19.72
N VAL A 100 9.84 -7.82 -20.60
CA VAL A 100 8.42 -7.92 -20.29
C VAL A 100 8.09 -9.38 -19.97
N ASN A 101 7.14 -9.61 -19.07
CA ASN A 101 6.67 -10.95 -18.76
C ASN A 101 6.30 -11.69 -20.07
N PRO A 102 6.87 -12.87 -20.36
CA PRO A 102 6.60 -13.61 -21.58
C PRO A 102 5.12 -14.02 -21.72
N LEU A 103 4.38 -14.08 -20.62
CA LEU A 103 2.93 -14.34 -20.63
C LEU A 103 2.13 -13.15 -21.20
N TRP A 104 2.69 -11.95 -21.24
CA TRP A 104 1.99 -10.74 -21.73
C TRP A 104 2.11 -10.56 -23.24
N HIS A 105 2.05 -11.66 -23.97
CA HIS A 105 2.05 -11.71 -25.43
C HIS A 105 0.79 -12.41 -25.93
N ASP A 106 0.39 -12.12 -27.16
CA ASP A 106 -0.66 -12.86 -27.84
C ASP A 106 -0.23 -14.31 -28.12
N LEU A 107 -1.17 -15.15 -28.56
CA LEU A 107 -0.90 -16.56 -28.86
C LEU A 107 0.15 -16.76 -29.96
N SER A 108 0.36 -15.75 -30.81
CA SER A 108 1.41 -15.76 -31.84
C SER A 108 2.79 -15.36 -31.29
N GLY A 109 2.84 -14.83 -30.06
CA GLY A 109 4.04 -14.27 -29.42
C GLY A 109 4.46 -12.90 -29.96
N GLN A 110 3.81 -12.38 -31.01
CA GLN A 110 4.26 -11.20 -31.73
C GLN A 110 3.72 -9.89 -31.14
N ARG A 111 2.51 -9.90 -30.58
CA ARG A 111 1.87 -8.70 -30.06
C ARG A 111 1.87 -8.73 -28.54
N ARG A 112 2.21 -7.60 -27.92
CA ARG A 112 2.25 -7.46 -26.47
C ARG A 112 0.92 -6.94 -25.94
N LEU A 113 0.49 -7.47 -24.80
CA LEU A 113 -0.65 -6.97 -24.03
C LEU A 113 -0.39 -5.56 -23.50
N LEU A 114 0.87 -5.25 -23.16
CA LEU A 114 1.32 -3.92 -22.75
C LEU A 114 2.19 -3.30 -23.84
N ALA A 115 1.73 -2.18 -24.42
CA ALA A 115 2.44 -1.51 -25.52
C ALA A 115 3.81 -0.96 -25.10
N SER A 116 3.89 -0.36 -23.90
CA SER A 116 5.14 0.10 -23.29
C SER A 116 4.97 0.24 -21.77
N PRO A 117 5.98 -0.11 -20.97
CA PRO A 117 5.99 0.17 -19.53
C PRO A 117 5.85 1.65 -19.18
N GLN A 118 6.18 2.56 -20.11
CA GLN A 118 6.03 4.01 -19.89
C GLN A 118 4.57 4.48 -19.92
N HIS A 119 3.67 3.69 -20.50
CA HIS A 119 2.23 3.98 -20.50
C HIS A 119 1.53 3.54 -19.20
N VAL A 120 2.28 2.99 -18.24
CA VAL A 120 1.76 2.68 -16.91
C VAL A 120 1.73 3.97 -16.10
N GLU A 121 0.54 4.44 -15.76
CA GLU A 121 0.37 5.59 -14.87
C GLU A 121 0.55 5.12 -13.42
N VAL A 122 1.40 5.81 -12.66
CA VAL A 122 1.63 5.55 -11.24
C VAL A 122 1.45 6.87 -10.50
N VAL A 123 0.57 6.86 -9.51
CA VAL A 123 0.27 8.04 -8.69
C VAL A 123 0.28 7.62 -7.22
N ALA A 124 1.01 8.37 -6.41
CA ALA A 124 0.97 8.27 -4.96
C ALA A 124 0.54 9.62 -4.39
N GLU A 125 -0.38 9.62 -3.43
CA GLU A 125 -0.88 10.86 -2.83
C GLU A 125 -1.38 10.64 -1.40
N ASN A 126 -1.19 11.65 -0.57
CA ASN A 126 -1.77 11.75 0.77
C ASN A 126 -3.15 12.40 0.70
N GLN A 127 -4.16 11.70 1.20
CA GLN A 127 -5.55 12.13 1.21
C GLN A 127 -6.08 12.20 2.65
N ALA A 128 -7.09 13.03 2.86
CA ALA A 128 -7.90 12.93 4.07
C ALA A 128 -8.78 11.66 4.00
N PRO A 129 -9.07 11.00 5.14
CA PRO A 129 -10.03 9.91 5.17
C PRO A 129 -11.38 10.37 4.57
N PRO A 130 -12.06 9.56 3.75
CA PRO A 130 -13.36 9.94 3.21
C PRO A 130 -14.47 9.89 4.28
N GLY A 131 -15.58 10.58 4.03
CA GLY A 131 -16.79 10.50 4.84
C GLY A 131 -16.68 11.18 6.20
N LEU A 132 -17.40 10.64 7.20
CA LEU A 132 -17.48 11.23 8.54
C LEU A 132 -16.10 11.35 9.20
N ALA A 133 -15.21 10.38 8.99
CA ALA A 133 -13.85 10.42 9.53
C ALA A 133 -13.08 11.66 9.04
N GLY A 134 -13.10 11.96 7.74
CA GLY A 134 -12.45 13.16 7.20
C GLY A 134 -13.08 14.46 7.68
N HIS A 135 -14.40 14.50 7.80
CA HIS A 135 -15.08 15.68 8.34
C HIS A 135 -14.72 15.91 9.82
N THR A 136 -14.61 14.84 10.62
CA THR A 136 -14.20 14.96 12.01
C THR A 136 -12.77 15.45 12.14
N THR A 137 -11.83 14.96 11.32
CA THR A 137 -10.42 15.41 11.38
C THR A 137 -10.29 16.88 10.96
N GLN A 138 -10.98 17.30 9.90
CA GLN A 138 -10.98 18.69 9.41
C GLN A 138 -11.54 19.71 10.42
N VAL A 139 -12.45 19.30 11.29
CA VAL A 139 -13.05 20.20 12.31
C VAL A 139 -12.31 20.11 13.64
N LEU A 140 -12.00 18.90 14.09
CA LEU A 140 -11.46 18.66 15.43
C LEU A 140 -9.96 18.98 15.51
N PHE A 141 -9.17 18.62 14.50
CA PHE A 141 -7.71 18.76 14.59
C PHE A 141 -7.26 20.22 14.63
N PRO A 142 -7.83 21.16 13.85
CA PRO A 142 -7.53 22.58 14.00
C PRO A 142 -7.95 23.15 15.36
N ALA A 143 -9.06 22.68 15.93
CA ALA A 143 -9.50 23.09 17.26
C ALA A 143 -8.54 22.61 18.35
N LEU A 144 -8.04 21.37 18.24
CA LEU A 144 -7.03 20.84 19.15
C LEU A 144 -5.67 21.55 19.00
N ARG A 145 -5.23 21.85 17.77
CA ARG A 145 -3.99 22.61 17.49
C ARG A 145 -4.04 24.02 18.06
N SER A 146 -5.18 24.70 17.97
CA SER A 146 -5.34 26.05 18.55
C SER A 146 -5.37 26.02 20.09
N ALA A 147 -5.94 24.96 20.69
CA ALA A 147 -5.87 24.73 22.13
C ALA A 147 -4.44 24.40 22.61
N SER A 148 -3.62 23.75 21.78
CA SER A 148 -2.22 23.41 22.11
C SER A 148 -1.24 24.57 22.00
N LEU A 149 -1.61 25.74 21.45
CA LEU A 149 -0.72 26.92 21.35
C LEU A 149 -0.23 27.43 22.72
N ALA A 150 -0.91 27.07 23.80
CA ALA A 150 -0.50 27.41 25.17
C ALA A 150 0.43 26.35 25.80
N ALA A 151 0.66 25.21 25.14
CA ALA A 151 1.46 24.10 25.66
C ALA A 151 2.78 23.96 24.88
N PRO A 152 3.87 23.51 25.55
CA PRO A 152 5.11 23.18 24.84
C PRO A 152 4.91 21.93 23.97
N GLY A 153 5.34 21.99 22.71
CA GLY A 153 5.25 20.92 21.72
C GLY A 153 4.10 21.10 20.70
N GLU A 154 4.28 20.60 19.49
CA GLU A 154 3.26 20.65 18.43
C GLU A 154 2.45 19.36 18.40
N LEU A 155 1.13 19.45 18.53
CA LEU A 155 0.23 18.34 18.28
C LEU A 155 0.11 18.13 16.76
N ASP A 156 1.05 17.37 16.21
CA ASP A 156 1.07 17.06 14.78
C ASP A 156 0.14 15.89 14.45
N LEU A 157 -1.16 16.18 14.39
CA LEU A 157 -2.16 15.26 13.85
C LEU A 157 -2.30 15.51 12.34
N THR A 158 -1.83 14.58 11.53
CA THR A 158 -1.87 14.72 10.07
C THR A 158 -3.30 14.55 9.54
N GLU A 159 -3.88 15.63 9.01
CA GLU A 159 -5.21 15.60 8.37
C GLU A 159 -5.27 14.73 7.10
N ARG A 160 -4.10 14.41 6.53
CA ARG A 160 -3.91 13.61 5.31
C ARG A 160 -3.15 12.30 5.55
N GLY A 161 -3.45 11.59 6.64
CA GLY A 161 -2.79 10.31 6.99
C GLY A 161 -3.17 9.11 6.11
N LEU A 162 -4.05 9.29 5.12
CA LEU A 162 -4.42 8.23 4.18
C LEU A 162 -3.50 8.27 2.96
N VAL A 163 -2.56 7.34 2.87
CA VAL A 163 -1.71 7.15 1.71
C VAL A 163 -2.47 6.36 0.65
N VAL A 164 -2.53 6.88 -0.57
CA VAL A 164 -3.22 6.24 -1.70
C VAL A 164 -2.22 5.99 -2.82
N GLY A 165 -1.94 4.72 -3.11
CA GLY A 165 -1.20 4.29 -4.29
C GLY A 165 -2.15 3.84 -5.39
N ARG A 166 -2.02 4.42 -6.58
CA ARG A 166 -2.83 4.12 -7.75
C ARG A 166 -1.94 3.74 -8.93
N VAL A 167 -2.29 2.65 -9.59
CA VAL A 167 -1.62 2.21 -10.82
C VAL A 167 -2.66 1.95 -11.89
N SER A 168 -2.49 2.58 -13.06
CA SER A 168 -3.34 2.39 -14.22
C SER A 168 -2.54 1.82 -15.38
N VAL A 169 -3.03 0.74 -15.97
CA VAL A 169 -2.41 0.05 -17.10
C VAL A 169 -3.40 -0.03 -18.25
N ARG A 170 -3.00 0.47 -19.42
CA ARG A 170 -3.77 0.33 -20.65
C ARG A 170 -3.29 -0.90 -21.43
N ALA A 171 -4.11 -1.93 -21.48
CA ALA A 171 -3.86 -3.12 -22.30
C ALA A 171 -4.27 -2.87 -23.76
N VAL A 172 -3.59 -3.55 -24.68
CA VAL A 172 -3.89 -3.51 -26.12
C VAL A 172 -5.24 -4.16 -26.43
N ASP A 173 -5.89 -3.69 -27.49
CA ASP A 173 -7.19 -4.13 -27.99
C ASP A 173 -7.20 -5.62 -28.37
N PHE A 174 -8.26 -6.35 -28.02
CA PHE A 174 -8.45 -7.77 -28.37
C PHE A 174 -8.57 -8.01 -29.87
N THR A 175 -9.10 -7.07 -30.65
CA THR A 175 -9.17 -7.19 -32.12
C THR A 175 -7.78 -7.18 -32.74
N ALA A 176 -6.82 -6.59 -32.03
CA ALA A 176 -5.43 -6.65 -32.39
C ALA A 176 -4.75 -7.93 -31.89
N MET A 177 -5.45 -8.93 -31.35
CA MET A 177 -4.83 -10.20 -30.96
C MET A 177 -5.19 -11.28 -31.96
N ALA A 178 -4.22 -12.13 -32.32
CA ALA A 178 -4.41 -13.23 -33.26
C ALA A 178 -5.30 -14.32 -32.62
N MET A 179 -6.61 -14.10 -32.61
CA MET A 179 -7.59 -15.08 -32.16
C MET A 179 -8.12 -15.89 -33.35
N PRO A 180 -8.34 -17.21 -33.18
CA PRO A 180 -8.90 -18.07 -34.23
C PRO A 180 -10.37 -17.76 -34.56
N VAL A 181 -11.02 -16.88 -33.79
CA VAL A 181 -12.39 -16.41 -34.01
C VAL A 181 -12.39 -14.89 -33.98
N PRO A 182 -13.04 -14.20 -34.94
CA PRO A 182 -13.16 -12.75 -34.92
C PRO A 182 -13.92 -12.31 -33.66
N ALA A 183 -13.24 -11.63 -32.76
CA ALA A 183 -13.86 -10.98 -31.62
C ALA A 183 -14.56 -9.69 -32.09
N PRO A 184 -15.77 -9.38 -31.58
CA PRO A 184 -16.38 -8.07 -31.79
C PRO A 184 -15.43 -6.98 -31.24
N GLY A 185 -15.48 -5.78 -31.83
CA GLY A 185 -14.61 -4.65 -31.47
C GLY A 185 -14.71 -4.25 -30.01
N THR A 186 -13.92 -4.88 -29.14
CA THR A 186 -13.82 -4.55 -27.73
C THR A 186 -12.69 -3.55 -27.54
N PRO A 187 -12.97 -2.35 -27.01
CA PRO A 187 -11.95 -1.32 -26.84
C PRO A 187 -10.82 -1.80 -25.93
N ALA A 188 -9.65 -1.15 -26.06
CA ALA A 188 -8.51 -1.31 -25.16
C ALA A 188 -8.92 -1.29 -23.69
N LEU A 189 -8.59 -2.36 -22.96
CA LEU A 189 -8.95 -2.53 -21.55
C LEU A 189 -8.08 -1.62 -20.67
N LEU A 190 -8.69 -0.84 -19.79
CA LEU A 190 -8.00 -0.05 -18.78
C LEU A 190 -8.11 -0.76 -17.43
N LEU A 191 -7.00 -1.29 -16.94
CA LEU A 191 -6.86 -1.87 -15.61
C LEU A 191 -6.48 -0.74 -14.66
N ARG A 192 -7.27 -0.51 -13.60
CA ARG A 192 -7.01 0.55 -12.63
C ARG A 192 -7.12 -0.02 -11.23
N GLU A 193 -6.00 -0.04 -10.52
CA GLU A 193 -5.93 -0.56 -9.16
C GLU A 193 -5.54 0.53 -8.19
N ARG A 194 -6.11 0.43 -6.98
CA ARG A 194 -5.93 1.39 -5.90
C ARG A 194 -5.69 0.63 -4.60
N THR A 195 -4.58 0.94 -3.93
CA THR A 195 -4.34 0.53 -2.54
C THR A 195 -4.35 1.75 -1.66
N THR A 196 -5.02 1.64 -0.51
CA THR A 196 -5.03 2.66 0.52
C THR A 196 -4.39 2.10 1.78
N LEU A 197 -3.44 2.83 2.34
CA LEU A 197 -2.81 2.53 3.61
C LEU A 197 -3.07 3.71 4.53
N PHE A 198 -3.39 3.41 5.79
CA PHE A 198 -3.38 4.42 6.82
C PHE A 198 -1.97 4.46 7.38
N SER A 199 -1.22 5.49 7.02
CA SER A 199 0.12 5.72 7.51
C SER A 199 0.04 6.94 8.40
N GLU A 200 -0.02 6.71 9.70
CA GLU A 200 0.25 7.79 10.63
C GLU A 200 1.75 7.75 10.95
N ASP A 201 2.40 8.89 10.86
CA ASP A 201 3.81 9.06 11.24
C ASP A 201 4.04 8.88 12.75
N TRP A 202 3.17 8.15 13.47
CA TRP A 202 3.30 7.85 14.91
C TRP A 202 4.46 6.88 15.22
N HIS A 203 5.36 6.66 14.26
CA HIS A 203 6.67 6.13 14.54
C HIS A 203 7.43 7.06 15.48
N ALA A 204 7.69 6.58 16.70
CA ALA A 204 8.60 7.24 17.61
C ALA A 204 10.03 7.04 17.09
N ALA A 205 10.66 8.09 16.56
CA ALA A 205 12.09 8.08 16.25
C ALA A 205 12.96 7.85 17.51
N GLY A 206 12.38 8.11 18.69
CA GLY A 206 12.97 7.84 20.00
C GLY A 206 12.08 8.35 21.14
N PRO A 207 12.51 8.17 22.40
CA PRO A 207 11.77 8.59 23.58
C PRO A 207 11.59 10.12 23.65
N ALA A 208 12.58 10.90 23.24
CA ALA A 208 12.47 12.36 23.19
C ALA A 208 11.39 12.82 22.19
N HIS A 209 11.34 12.20 21.00
CA HIS A 209 10.33 12.49 19.97
C HIS A 209 8.91 12.14 20.43
N ALA A 210 8.77 11.02 21.15
CA ALA A 210 7.50 10.63 21.76
C ALA A 210 7.07 11.64 22.85
N ALA A 211 7.99 12.05 23.73
CA ALA A 211 7.71 13.01 24.79
C ALA A 211 7.31 14.38 24.24
N GLU A 212 7.98 14.87 23.20
CA GLU A 212 7.69 16.15 22.55
C GLU A 212 6.28 16.19 21.92
N ARG A 213 5.88 15.11 21.23
CA ARG A 213 4.56 15.03 20.60
C ARG A 213 3.40 15.00 21.60
N VAL A 214 3.57 14.30 22.73
CA VAL A 214 2.53 14.20 23.76
C VAL A 214 2.56 15.35 24.77
N ALA A 215 3.60 16.20 24.74
CA ALA A 215 3.73 17.31 25.67
C ALA A 215 2.54 18.28 25.59
N SER A 216 2.04 18.53 24.38
CA SER A 216 0.84 19.35 24.16
C SER A 216 -0.44 18.80 24.83
N LEU A 217 -0.52 17.49 25.07
CA LEU A 217 -1.66 16.80 25.69
C LEU A 217 -1.49 16.60 27.19
N ALA A 218 -0.26 16.72 27.70
CA ALA A 218 0.03 16.53 29.11
C ALA A 218 -0.13 17.86 29.87
N VAL A 219 -1.15 17.96 30.71
CA VAL A 219 -1.35 19.11 31.63
C VAL A 219 -0.10 19.41 32.46
N GLY A 220 0.68 18.38 32.78
CA GLY A 220 1.97 18.52 33.46
C GLY A 220 2.98 19.33 32.66
N ALA A 221 3.05 19.18 31.33
CA ALA A 221 4.01 19.86 30.46
C ALA A 221 3.81 21.38 30.47
N TRP A 222 2.56 21.83 30.50
CA TRP A 222 2.20 23.24 30.68
C TRP A 222 2.78 23.82 31.98
N LEU A 223 2.76 23.03 33.06
CA LEU A 223 3.34 23.41 34.35
C LEU A 223 4.88 23.34 34.38
N GLY A 224 5.50 22.82 33.31
CA GLY A 224 6.96 22.78 33.13
C GLY A 224 7.59 24.17 33.06
N GLU A 225 6.93 25.14 32.44
CA GLU A 225 7.44 26.53 32.41
C GLU A 225 7.38 27.19 33.79
N LEU A 226 6.33 26.90 34.55
CA LEU A 226 6.18 27.34 35.95
C LEU A 226 7.20 26.67 36.89
N ARG A 227 7.86 25.59 36.47
CA ARG A 227 8.89 24.91 37.27
C ARG A 227 10.07 25.82 37.59
N ALA A 228 10.46 26.70 36.68
CA ALA A 228 11.55 27.66 36.93
C ALA A 228 11.18 28.66 38.03
N LEU A 229 9.92 29.11 38.04
CA LEU A 229 9.37 30.04 39.03
C LEU A 229 9.13 29.36 40.40
N LEU A 230 8.67 28.11 40.40
CA LEU A 230 8.34 27.35 41.60
C LEU A 230 9.55 26.62 42.23
N ARG A 231 10.68 26.52 41.51
CA ARG A 231 11.92 25.90 41.98
C ARG A 231 12.40 26.42 43.35
N PRO A 232 12.51 27.75 43.59
CA PRO A 232 12.94 28.27 44.88
C PRO A 232 11.94 27.98 46.01
N GLY A 233 10.63 28.02 45.72
CA GLY A 233 9.57 27.74 46.70
C GLY A 233 9.45 26.25 47.05
N ARG A 234 9.94 25.34 46.20
CA ARG A 234 9.86 23.90 46.42
C ARG A 234 10.66 23.45 47.65
N ALA A 235 11.85 24.01 47.87
CA ALA A 235 12.66 23.70 49.06
C ALA A 235 11.95 24.11 50.35
N ALA A 236 11.23 25.25 50.32
CA ALA A 236 10.40 25.69 51.44
C ALA A 236 9.15 24.81 51.62
N ALA A 237 8.48 24.42 50.53
CA ALA A 237 7.30 23.55 50.58
C ALA A 237 7.63 22.14 51.10
N THR A 238 8.83 21.62 50.82
CA THR A 238 9.28 20.32 51.34
C THR A 238 9.50 20.28 52.85
N LEU A 239 9.68 21.44 53.51
CA LEU A 239 9.74 21.52 54.97
C LEU A 239 8.38 21.25 55.62
N PHE A 240 7.28 21.55 54.92
CA PHE A 240 5.92 21.38 55.43
C PHE A 240 5.27 20.07 54.94
N GLU A 241 5.54 19.66 53.70
CA GLU A 241 5.04 18.39 53.14
C GLU A 241 6.15 17.71 52.31
N PRO A 242 6.79 16.66 52.85
CA PRO A 242 7.93 15.99 52.21
C PRO A 242 7.61 15.41 50.83
N ARG A 243 6.33 15.13 50.52
CA ARG A 243 5.93 14.60 49.21
C ARG A 243 6.14 15.58 48.06
N PHE A 244 6.24 16.90 48.32
CA PHE A 244 6.62 17.87 47.28
C PHE A 244 8.05 17.65 46.73
N ALA A 245 8.90 16.93 47.46
CA ALA A 245 10.22 16.57 46.98
C ALA A 245 10.15 15.56 45.81
N GLN A 246 9.06 14.82 45.69
CA GLN A 246 8.86 13.77 44.68
C GLN A 246 8.06 14.28 43.46
N LEU A 247 7.49 15.49 43.53
CA LEU A 247 6.68 16.06 42.46
C LEU A 247 7.55 16.59 41.31
N CYS A 248 7.68 15.85 40.22
CA CYS A 248 8.32 16.32 38.99
C CYS A 248 7.30 16.98 38.04
N LEU A 249 6.96 18.26 38.29
CA LEU A 249 6.12 19.05 37.37
C LEU A 249 6.76 19.10 35.97
N GLY A 250 5.96 18.81 34.94
CA GLY A 250 6.38 18.86 33.53
C GLY A 250 7.26 17.72 33.04
N ARG A 251 7.46 16.66 33.83
CA ARG A 251 8.25 15.50 33.39
C ARG A 251 7.39 14.51 32.61
N ILE A 252 7.84 14.13 31.42
CA ILE A 252 7.25 13.11 30.56
C ILE A 252 8.32 12.06 30.31
N ASP A 253 8.17 10.87 30.89
CA ASP A 253 9.07 9.74 30.68
C ASP A 253 8.32 8.62 29.92
N PRO A 254 8.37 8.59 28.58
CA PRO A 254 7.63 7.58 27.81
C PRO A 254 8.19 6.15 27.97
N GLU A 255 9.39 6.01 28.53
CA GLU A 255 10.04 4.71 28.78
C GLU A 255 9.59 4.05 30.09
N ILE A 256 8.96 4.80 31.00
CA ILE A 256 8.54 4.26 32.30
C ILE A 256 7.16 3.62 32.14
N VAL A 257 7.12 2.29 32.27
CA VAL A 257 5.87 1.53 32.32
C VAL A 257 5.34 1.53 33.75
N PRO A 258 4.08 1.95 33.98
CA PRO A 258 3.46 1.88 35.30
C PRO A 258 3.47 0.45 35.87
N PRO A 259 3.74 0.28 37.18
CA PRO A 259 3.90 -1.03 37.80
C PRO A 259 2.63 -1.90 37.73
N ASP A 260 1.45 -1.27 37.65
CA ASP A 260 0.15 -1.94 37.46
C ASP A 260 0.00 -2.62 36.10
N ARG A 261 0.85 -2.28 35.12
CA ARG A 261 0.85 -2.87 33.77
C ARG A 261 1.90 -3.95 33.57
N LEU A 262 2.76 -4.19 34.56
CA LEU A 262 3.71 -5.28 34.53
C LEU A 262 2.99 -6.56 34.94
N LEU A 263 2.67 -7.41 33.95
CA LEU A 263 2.08 -8.74 34.13
C LEU A 263 3.13 -9.69 34.69
N THR A 264 3.48 -9.54 35.96
CA THR A 264 4.10 -10.53 36.87
C THR A 264 4.62 -9.81 38.10
N ASP A 265 4.53 -10.48 39.26
CA ASP A 265 5.30 -10.17 40.47
C ASP A 265 6.81 -10.21 40.15
N VAL A 266 7.31 -9.20 39.45
CA VAL A 266 8.70 -8.81 39.55
C VAL A 266 8.81 -8.24 40.96
N THR A 267 9.03 -9.15 41.91
CA THR A 267 9.47 -8.86 43.27
C THR A 267 10.36 -7.64 43.22
N ALA A 268 10.01 -6.63 44.01
CA ALA A 268 10.68 -5.36 44.18
C ALA A 268 12.21 -5.51 44.37
N GLY A 269 12.90 -5.80 43.28
CA GLY A 269 14.33 -5.68 43.13
C GLY A 269 14.59 -4.22 42.94
N GLN A 270 15.22 -3.64 43.95
CA GLN A 270 15.66 -2.26 44.08
C GLN A 270 16.29 -1.69 42.80
N GLY A 271 15.46 -1.28 41.84
CA GLY A 271 15.78 -0.27 40.86
C GLY A 271 15.27 1.04 41.43
N GLN A 272 16.18 1.83 41.98
CA GLN A 272 15.89 3.15 42.51
C GLN A 272 15.46 4.05 41.33
N TRP A 273 14.18 4.03 40.96
CA TRP A 273 13.55 4.90 39.94
C TRP A 273 13.47 6.36 40.37
N ARG A 274 14.41 6.82 41.22
CA ARG A 274 14.54 8.20 41.65
C ARG A 274 15.68 8.84 40.86
N ALA A 275 15.48 9.01 39.56
CA ALA A 275 16.21 10.08 38.89
C ALA A 275 15.69 11.39 39.51
N PRO A 276 16.54 12.23 40.14
CA PRO A 276 16.10 13.51 40.67
C PRO A 276 15.49 14.34 39.54
N CYS A 277 14.34 14.97 39.82
CA CYS A 277 13.94 16.15 39.08
C CYS A 277 15.00 17.27 39.32
#